data_AF-A0A4D4KNN0-F1
#
_entry.id   AF-A0A4D4KNN0-F1
#
_cell.length_a   1.000
_cell.length_b   1.000
_cell.length_c   1.000
_cell.angle_alpha   90.00
_cell.angle_beta   90.00
_cell.angle_gamma   90.00
#
_symmetry.space_group_name_H-M   'P 1'
#
loop_
_entity.id
_entity.type
_entity.pdbx_description
1 polymer ?
#
loop_
_entity_poly.entity_id
_entity_poly.type
_entity_poly.pdbx_seq_one_letter_code
_entity_poly.pdbx_strand_id
1 'polypeptide(L)'
;MALFDLPREQLHRYRSASAEPDDFDAFWSATLTEARQHDLDARFEPVDTGLVTVRVYDATFAGFGGHPVKGWLTLPAAAAEPVPLVVEFVGYGGGRGLPHEHLLWASTGRAHFVMDTRGQGSGWGGGEALRIRWAPPPPTRDS
;
A
#
# COMPACT_ATOMS: atom_id res chain seq x y z
N MET A 1 33.40 6.33 6.86
CA MET A 1 33.18 6.09 8.31
C MET A 1 32.62 4.69 8.44
N ALA A 2 33.14 3.87 9.35
CA ALA A 2 32.59 2.53 9.56
C ALA A 2 31.18 2.64 10.18
N LEU A 3 30.23 1.82 9.72
CA LEU A 3 28.94 1.68 10.37
C LEU A 3 29.15 1.15 11.78
N PHE A 4 28.52 1.78 12.77
CA PHE A 4 28.55 1.37 14.17
C PHE A 4 27.13 1.39 14.74
N ASP A 5 26.87 0.50 15.69
CA ASP A 5 25.62 0.41 16.46
C ASP A 5 25.94 -0.22 17.83
N LEU A 6 24.94 -0.36 18.70
CA LEU A 6 25.06 -1.10 19.96
C LEU A 6 25.46 -2.56 19.70
N PRO A 7 26.32 -3.15 20.57
CA PRO A 7 26.56 -4.58 20.57
C PRO A 7 25.24 -5.38 20.73
N ARG A 8 25.16 -6.56 20.11
CA ARG A 8 23.97 -7.43 20.11
C ARG A 8 23.33 -7.64 21.49
N GLU A 9 24.15 -7.89 22.51
CA GLU A 9 23.65 -8.09 23.87
C GLU A 9 22.97 -6.86 24.46
N GLN A 10 23.41 -5.66 24.05
CA GLN A 10 22.81 -4.40 24.44
C GLN A 10 21.52 -4.15 23.66
N LEU A 11 21.47 -4.48 22.36
CA LEU A 11 20.24 -4.37 21.55
C LEU A 11 19.06 -5.15 22.15
N HIS A 12 19.29 -6.37 22.66
CA HIS A 12 18.23 -7.16 23.31
C HIS A 12 17.63 -6.51 24.56
N ARG A 13 18.43 -5.69 25.26
CA ARG A 13 18.04 -5.01 26.51
C ARG A 13 17.65 -3.55 26.29
N TYR A 14 17.93 -3.00 25.10
CA TYR A 14 17.65 -1.62 24.78
C TYR A 14 16.14 -1.33 24.91
N ARG A 15 15.84 -0.19 25.54
CA ARG A 15 14.51 0.38 25.63
C ARG A 15 14.63 1.84 25.21
N SER A 16 13.80 2.25 24.27
CA SER A 16 13.80 3.63 23.77
C SER A 16 13.54 4.59 24.92
N ALA A 17 14.24 5.72 24.93
CA ALA A 17 13.96 6.83 25.84
C ALA A 17 12.82 7.75 25.33
N SER A 18 12.24 7.45 24.16
CA SER A 18 11.10 8.21 23.62
C SER A 18 9.92 8.08 24.57
N ALA A 19 9.45 9.20 25.11
CA ALA A 19 8.21 9.26 25.87
C ALA A 19 7.03 9.22 24.91
N GLU A 20 6.02 8.44 25.26
CA GLU A 20 4.73 8.46 24.60
C GLU A 20 3.99 9.76 24.97
N PRO A 21 3.41 10.49 24.00
CA PRO A 21 2.58 11.64 24.31
C PRO A 21 1.35 11.27 25.15
N ASP A 22 0.92 12.15 26.06
CA ASP A 22 -0.24 11.91 26.95
C ASP A 22 -1.56 11.65 26.19
N ASP A 23 -1.65 12.11 24.94
CA ASP A 23 -2.83 12.01 24.08
C ASP A 23 -2.69 10.95 22.98
N PHE A 24 -1.68 10.08 23.02
CA PHE A 24 -1.38 9.12 21.95
C PHE A 24 -2.60 8.25 21.57
N ASP A 25 -3.25 7.64 22.56
CA ASP A 25 -4.45 6.82 22.34
C ASP A 25 -5.63 7.63 21.79
N ALA A 26 -5.81 8.86 22.29
CA ALA A 26 -6.88 9.74 21.86
C ALA A 26 -6.68 10.19 20.40
N PHE A 27 -5.44 10.53 20.04
CA PHE A 27 -5.04 10.88 18.68
C PHE A 27 -5.38 9.76 17.70
N TRP A 28 -4.88 8.53 17.93
CA TRP A 28 -5.12 7.42 17.02
C TRP A 28 -6.60 7.00 16.96
N SER A 29 -7.31 7.04 18.09
CA SER A 29 -8.74 6.76 18.13
C SER A 29 -9.54 7.77 17.30
N ALA A 30 -9.20 9.06 17.40
CA ALA A 30 -9.80 10.11 16.59
C ALA A 30 -9.48 9.94 15.10
N THR A 31 -8.21 9.71 14.75
CA THR A 31 -7.77 9.48 13.36
C THR A 31 -8.47 8.29 12.70
N LEU A 32 -8.62 7.17 13.42
CA LEU A 32 -9.33 6.00 12.91
C LEU A 32 -10.84 6.24 12.80
N THR A 33 -11.42 7.02 13.71
CA THR A 33 -12.84 7.41 13.65
C THR A 33 -13.10 8.30 12.44
N GLU A 34 -12.25 9.29 12.20
CA GLU A 34 -12.29 10.16 11.01
C GLU A 34 -12.18 9.34 9.73
N ALA A 35 -11.19 8.44 9.64
CA ALA A 35 -11.01 7.60 8.46
C ALA A 35 -12.26 6.75 8.14
N ARG A 36 -12.97 6.24 9.16
CA ARG A 36 -14.20 5.44 9.02
C ARG A 36 -15.42 6.24 8.58
N GLN A 37 -15.35 7.58 8.54
CA GLN A 37 -16.43 8.41 8.00
C GLN A 37 -16.51 8.33 6.47
N HIS A 38 -15.43 7.89 5.82
CA HIS A 38 -15.40 7.65 4.38
C HIS A 38 -15.69 6.18 4.09
N ASP A 39 -16.53 5.92 3.08
CA ASP A 39 -16.67 4.56 2.55
C ASP A 39 -15.34 4.07 1.99
N LEU A 40 -15.02 2.79 2.20
CA LEU A 40 -13.76 2.20 1.75
C LEU A 40 -13.65 2.24 0.21
N ASP A 41 -14.78 2.20 -0.50
CA ASP A 41 -14.87 2.23 -1.97
C ASP A 41 -13.80 1.33 -2.64
N ALA A 42 -13.66 0.11 -2.10
CA ALA A 42 -12.65 -0.84 -2.57
C ALA A 42 -13.03 -1.42 -3.92
N ARG A 43 -12.17 -1.22 -4.91
CA ARG A 43 -12.33 -1.66 -6.30
C ARG A 43 -11.14 -2.50 -6.71
N PHE A 44 -11.42 -3.58 -7.43
CA PHE A 44 -10.41 -4.54 -7.89
C PHE A 44 -10.61 -4.78 -9.38
N GLU A 45 -9.80 -4.13 -10.21
CA GLU A 45 -9.89 -4.24 -11.66
C GLU A 45 -8.92 -5.32 -12.16
N PRO A 46 -9.38 -6.36 -12.86
CA PRO A 46 -8.48 -7.40 -13.35
C PRO A 46 -7.49 -6.83 -14.38
N VAL A 47 -6.22 -7.22 -14.26
CA VAL A 47 -5.16 -6.81 -15.20
C VAL A 47 -4.67 -8.02 -15.96
N ASP A 48 -4.72 -7.94 -17.30
CA ASP A 48 -4.08 -8.92 -18.15
C ASP A 48 -2.55 -8.73 -18.09
N THR A 49 -1.89 -9.71 -17.48
CA THR A 49 -0.42 -9.72 -17.27
C THR A 49 0.26 -10.83 -18.08
N GLY A 50 -0.51 -11.69 -18.77
CA GLY A 50 -0.01 -12.93 -19.36
C GLY A 50 0.43 -14.01 -18.36
N LEU A 51 0.33 -13.77 -17.05
CA LEU A 51 0.66 -14.75 -16.03
C LEU A 51 -0.43 -15.82 -15.93
N VAL A 52 -0.04 -17.10 -16.00
CA VAL A 52 -0.98 -18.23 -16.05
C VAL A 52 -1.27 -18.86 -14.70
N THR A 53 -0.36 -18.72 -13.72
CA THR A 53 -0.49 -19.33 -12.40
C THR A 53 -1.17 -18.43 -11.38
N VAL A 54 -1.40 -17.16 -11.71
CA VAL A 54 -1.98 -16.15 -10.81
C VAL A 54 -3.03 -15.29 -11.53
N ARG A 55 -3.93 -14.71 -10.75
CA ARG A 55 -4.82 -13.62 -11.18
C ARG A 55 -4.35 -12.33 -10.49
N VAL A 56 -4.23 -11.25 -11.26
CA VAL A 56 -3.78 -9.95 -10.77
C VAL A 56 -4.90 -8.95 -10.89
N TYR A 57 -5.07 -8.14 -9.86
CA TYR A 57 -6.01 -7.02 -9.84
C TYR A 57 -5.29 -5.72 -9.49
N ASP A 58 -5.58 -4.66 -10.23
CA ASP A 58 -5.31 -3.29 -9.83
C ASP A 58 -6.32 -2.89 -8.76
N ALA A 59 -5.85 -2.79 -7.52
CA ALA A 59 -6.68 -2.44 -6.39
C ALA A 59 -6.67 -0.93 -6.15
N THR A 60 -7.84 -0.37 -5.86
CA THR A 60 -8.00 1.00 -5.40
C THR A 60 -8.93 1.03 -4.20
N PHE A 61 -8.59 1.76 -3.14
CA PHE A 61 -9.47 1.96 -1.99
C PHE A 61 -9.26 3.35 -1.38
N ALA A 62 -10.26 3.86 -0.67
CA ALA A 62 -10.18 5.10 0.08
C ALA A 62 -9.40 4.89 1.39
N GLY A 63 -8.24 5.55 1.53
CA GLY A 63 -7.51 5.60 2.79
C GLY A 63 -7.86 6.86 3.59
N PHE A 64 -6.92 7.37 4.40
CA PHE A 64 -7.13 8.59 5.19
C PHE A 64 -7.62 9.78 4.33
N GLY A 65 -8.63 10.50 4.82
CA GLY A 65 -9.32 11.61 4.15
C GLY A 65 -10.15 11.21 2.91
N GLY A 66 -10.42 9.93 2.72
CA GLY A 66 -11.08 9.41 1.51
C GLY A 66 -10.16 9.37 0.28
N HIS A 67 -8.87 9.68 0.42
CA HIS A 67 -7.97 9.74 -0.74
C HIS A 67 -7.71 8.33 -1.31
N PRO A 68 -7.71 8.17 -2.64
CA PRO A 68 -7.47 6.87 -3.27
C PRO A 68 -6.04 6.38 -3.03
N VAL A 69 -5.93 5.11 -2.65
CA VAL A 69 -4.68 4.34 -2.50
C VAL A 69 -4.70 3.21 -3.50
N LYS A 70 -3.59 3.02 -4.21
CA LYS A 70 -3.41 1.97 -5.19
C LYS A 70 -2.67 0.76 -4.59
N GLY A 71 -2.82 -0.41 -5.19
CA GLY A 71 -2.09 -1.60 -4.80
C GLY A 71 -2.22 -2.72 -5.83
N TRP A 72 -1.40 -3.75 -5.69
CA TRP A 72 -1.57 -4.99 -6.46
C TRP A 72 -2.17 -6.06 -5.58
N LEU A 73 -3.26 -6.68 -6.01
CA LEU A 73 -3.80 -7.88 -5.40
C LEU A 73 -3.55 -9.07 -6.34
N THR A 74 -2.73 -10.01 -5.89
CA THR A 74 -2.38 -11.22 -6.64
C THR A 74 -2.93 -12.45 -5.91
N LEU A 75 -3.70 -13.28 -6.61
CA LEU A 75 -4.25 -14.54 -6.09
C LEU A 75 -3.74 -15.73 -6.89
N PRO A 76 -3.63 -16.94 -6.29
CA PRO A 76 -3.45 -18.16 -7.05
C PRO A 76 -4.59 -18.33 -8.08
N ALA A 77 -4.26 -18.66 -9.33
CA ALA A 77 -5.27 -18.83 -10.37
C ALA A 77 -6.25 -19.98 -10.06
N ALA A 78 -5.74 -21.03 -9.41
CA ALA A 78 -6.53 -22.20 -9.01
C ALA A 78 -7.35 -22.01 -7.72
N ALA A 79 -7.29 -20.84 -7.06
CA ALA A 79 -8.05 -20.60 -5.84
C ALA A 79 -9.56 -20.50 -6.13
N ALA A 80 -10.31 -21.52 -5.71
CA ALA A 80 -11.76 -21.59 -5.80
C ALA A 80 -12.48 -21.14 -4.51
N GLU A 81 -11.77 -21.17 -3.38
CA GLU A 81 -12.24 -20.78 -2.06
C GLU A 81 -11.37 -19.65 -1.49
N PRO A 82 -11.82 -18.93 -0.44
CA PRO A 82 -10.99 -17.95 0.25
C PRO A 82 -9.66 -18.54 0.70
N VAL A 83 -8.57 -17.80 0.45
CA VAL A 83 -7.21 -18.17 0.83
C VAL A 83 -6.65 -17.18 1.87
N PRO A 84 -5.65 -17.58 2.68
CA PRO A 84 -4.96 -16.63 3.55
C PRO A 84 -4.36 -15.47 2.75
N LEU A 85 -4.32 -14.28 3.35
CA LEU A 85 -3.82 -13.05 2.72
C LEU A 85 -2.55 -12.56 3.43
N VAL A 86 -1.55 -12.17 2.64
CA VAL A 86 -0.42 -11.37 3.09
C VAL A 86 -0.61 -9.93 2.60
N VAL A 87 -0.51 -8.97 3.51
CA VAL A 87 -0.46 -7.54 3.19
C VAL A 87 0.99 -7.07 3.35
N GLU A 88 1.57 -6.58 2.27
CA GLU A 88 2.94 -6.09 2.22
C GLU A 88 2.97 -4.56 2.13
N PHE A 89 3.80 -3.97 2.98
CA PHE A 89 4.12 -2.53 2.98
C PHE A 89 5.51 -2.33 2.38
N VAL A 90 5.63 -1.37 1.46
CA VAL A 90 6.86 -1.14 0.70
C VAL A 90 7.86 -0.29 1.50
N GLY A 91 9.15 -0.57 1.33
CA GLY A 91 10.24 0.22 1.92
C GLY A 91 10.33 1.65 1.37
N TYR A 92 11.05 2.52 2.09
CA TYR A 92 11.16 3.94 1.73
C TYR A 92 11.76 4.18 0.33
N GLY A 93 11.19 5.14 -0.40
CA GLY A 93 11.48 5.44 -1.79
C GLY A 93 10.85 4.46 -2.80
N GLY A 94 10.28 3.36 -2.32
CA GLY A 94 9.65 2.32 -3.11
C GLY A 94 8.20 2.64 -3.49
N GLY A 95 7.70 1.94 -4.51
CA GLY A 95 6.29 1.90 -4.88
C GLY A 95 5.80 0.47 -5.06
N ARG A 96 4.54 0.30 -5.48
CA ARG A 96 3.96 -1.03 -5.69
C ARG A 96 4.62 -1.86 -6.81
N GLY A 97 5.42 -1.26 -7.67
CA GLY A 97 6.17 -1.96 -8.72
C GLY A 97 5.30 -2.51 -9.84
N LEU A 98 5.84 -3.49 -10.56
CA LEU A 98 5.11 -4.21 -11.60
C LEU A 98 4.47 -5.49 -11.03
N PRO A 99 3.31 -5.94 -11.53
CA PRO A 99 2.64 -7.12 -11.00
C PRO A 99 3.48 -8.41 -10.90
N HIS A 100 4.38 -8.64 -11.86
CA HIS A 100 5.19 -9.85 -11.93
C HIS A 100 6.38 -9.86 -10.94
N GLU A 101 6.62 -8.75 -10.24
CA GLU A 101 7.65 -8.66 -9.20
C GLU A 101 7.21 -9.34 -7.88
N HIS A 102 5.91 -9.64 -7.74
CA HIS A 102 5.26 -9.99 -6.45
C HIS A 102 4.62 -11.38 -6.40
N LEU A 103 5.31 -12.41 -6.91
CA LEU A 103 4.74 -13.75 -7.10
C LEU A 103 4.92 -14.73 -5.94
N LEU A 104 5.81 -14.42 -4.98
CA LEU A 104 6.21 -15.34 -3.92
C LEU A 104 4.99 -15.88 -3.14
N TRP A 105 4.20 -14.99 -2.54
CA TRP A 105 3.11 -15.40 -1.65
C TRP A 105 1.98 -16.11 -2.42
N ALA A 106 1.64 -15.64 -3.62
CA ALA A 106 0.70 -16.31 -4.51
C ALA A 106 1.15 -17.73 -4.88
N SER A 107 2.46 -17.93 -5.08
CA SER A 107 3.03 -19.25 -5.36
C SER A 107 2.97 -20.20 -4.15
N THR A 108 2.77 -19.68 -2.92
CA THR A 108 2.55 -20.49 -1.71
C THR A 108 1.08 -20.81 -1.44
N GLY A 109 0.17 -20.42 -2.35
CA GLY A 109 -1.28 -20.61 -2.18
C GLY A 109 -1.97 -19.52 -1.35
N ARG A 110 -1.33 -18.36 -1.16
CA ARG A 110 -1.87 -17.22 -0.40
C ARG A 110 -2.19 -16.05 -1.33
N ALA A 111 -3.22 -15.27 -1.03
CA ALA A 111 -3.36 -13.97 -1.68
C ALA A 111 -2.24 -13.03 -1.22
N HIS A 112 -1.83 -12.11 -2.08
CA HIS A 112 -0.80 -11.12 -1.81
C HIS A 112 -1.31 -9.73 -2.18
N PHE A 113 -1.33 -8.82 -1.22
CA PHE A 113 -1.66 -7.43 -1.44
C PHE A 113 -0.44 -6.54 -1.18
N VAL A 114 0.10 -5.92 -2.22
CA VAL A 114 1.19 -4.93 -2.11
C VAL A 114 0.57 -3.55 -2.14
N MET A 115 0.65 -2.82 -1.01
CA MET A 115 0.08 -1.49 -0.89
C MET A 115 1.05 -0.43 -1.40
N ASP A 116 0.61 0.43 -2.32
CA ASP A 116 1.43 1.56 -2.78
C ASP A 116 1.52 2.65 -1.70
N THR A 117 2.67 3.29 -1.59
CA THR A 117 2.92 4.33 -0.58
C THR A 117 2.67 5.71 -1.17
N ARG A 118 1.66 6.42 -0.64
CA ARG A 118 1.26 7.77 -1.10
C ARG A 118 2.47 8.70 -1.20
N GLY A 119 2.66 9.30 -2.38
CA GLY A 119 3.72 10.28 -2.63
C GLY A 119 5.14 9.71 -2.77
N GLN A 120 5.30 8.39 -2.82
CA GLN A 120 6.59 7.72 -3.06
C GLN A 120 6.62 7.01 -4.42
N GLY A 121 7.47 5.98 -4.58
CA GLY A 121 7.61 5.24 -5.83
C GLY A 121 8.50 5.88 -6.90
N SER A 122 9.32 6.85 -6.52
CA SER A 122 10.27 7.54 -7.42
C SER A 122 11.73 7.10 -7.25
N GLY A 123 12.05 6.35 -6.18
CA GLY A 123 13.41 5.86 -5.92
C GLY A 123 13.65 4.47 -6.53
N TRP A 124 12.75 3.53 -6.29
CA TRP A 124 12.80 2.16 -6.82
C TRP A 124 11.40 1.53 -6.86
N GLY A 125 11.23 0.43 -7.59
CA GLY A 125 9.96 -0.32 -7.64
C GLY A 125 8.75 0.52 -8.02
N GLY A 126 8.90 1.52 -8.91
CA GLY A 126 7.87 2.42 -9.46
C GLY A 126 6.47 2.45 -8.82
N GLY A 127 6.05 3.60 -8.31
CA GLY A 127 4.66 3.82 -7.87
C GLY A 127 3.77 4.33 -8.99
N GLU A 128 2.45 4.21 -8.85
CA GLU A 128 1.56 4.98 -9.72
C GLU A 128 1.38 6.38 -9.11
N ALA A 129 2.03 7.39 -9.70
CA ALA A 129 1.55 8.75 -9.53
C ALA A 129 0.14 8.77 -10.13
N LEU A 130 -0.90 8.97 -9.30
CA LEU A 130 -2.29 9.13 -9.74
C LEU A 130 -2.28 9.92 -11.05
N ARG A 131 -2.55 9.24 -12.17
CA ARG A 131 -2.76 9.91 -13.45
C ARG A 131 -4.11 10.59 -13.36
N ILE A 132 -4.17 11.70 -12.64
CA ILE A 132 -5.22 12.69 -12.81
C ILE A 132 -5.04 13.14 -14.27
N ARG A 133 -5.89 12.64 -15.16
CA ARG A 133 -6.02 13.25 -16.48
C ARG A 133 -6.33 14.72 -16.22
N TRP A 134 -5.39 15.60 -16.56
CA TRP A 134 -5.64 17.03 -16.61
C TRP A 134 -6.89 17.26 -17.47
N ALA A 135 -7.98 17.67 -16.85
CA ALA A 135 -9.14 18.20 -17.54
C ALA A 135 -8.94 19.72 -17.63
N PRO A 136 -8.81 20.32 -18.82
CA PRO A 136 -8.78 21.77 -18.92
C PRO A 136 -10.10 22.35 -18.40
N PRO A 137 -10.09 23.56 -17.79
CA PRO A 137 -11.30 24.21 -17.32
C PRO A 137 -12.29 24.42 -18.48
N PRO A 138 -13.61 24.36 -18.21
CA PRO A 138 -14.62 24.65 -19.25
C PRO A 138 -14.41 26.07 -19.79
N PRO A 139 -14.63 26.30 -21.10
CA PRO A 139 -14.49 27.61 -21.69
C PRO A 139 -15.43 28.59 -20.98
N THR A 140 -14.88 29.72 -20.53
CA THR A 140 -15.68 30.85 -20.07
C THR A 140 -16.55 31.30 -21.24
N ARG A 141 -17.87 31.31 -21.03
CA ARG A 141 -18.78 31.98 -21.94
C ARG A 141 -18.54 33.47 -21.80
N ASP A 142 -17.74 34.04 -22.70
CA ASP A 142 -17.77 35.46 -22.94
C ASP A 142 -19.14 35.80 -23.56
N SER A 143 -19.85 36.69 -22.88
CA SER A 143 -21.10 37.33 -23.29
C SER A 143 -20.86 38.35 -24.40
#